data_AF-A0A1G0BXJ4-F1
#
_entry.id   AF-A0A1G0BXJ4-F1
#
_cell.length_a   1.000
_cell.length_b   1.000
_cell.length_c   1.000
_cell.angle_alpha   90.00
_cell.angle_beta   90.00
_cell.angle_gamma   90.00
#
_symmetry.space_group_name_H-M   'P 1'
#
loop_
_entity.id
_entity.type
_entity.pdbx_description
1 polymer ?
#
loop_
_entity_poly.entity_id
_entity_poly.type
_entity_poly.pdbx_seq_one_letter_code
_entity_poly.pdbx_strand_id
1 'polypeptide(L)'
;PVMIAAIITGLRVKKETIGEIAGAATVMRELSTKVEMADDSRLVDTCGTGGDGAHTFNISTASAFVAAAAGAKIAKHGGRSVSSQSGSADVLEALGVNINLTPEQTVCCINEVGFGFMFAPNYHSAMKHAAPVRKELGIRTLFNILGPLTNPAGAKQQLMGVFHPDLVGIQARVLQRLGSKRVMVVHGEDGLDEITITGNTQVAELKDGEVHEYTIHPGEFGLSTATLEDLNATSVQASRDMILDVLDNQPGPALDIVLLNAGATIYLAGLADTLESGVGKAAEVIASGAAKDKLAQLVRVSNAQS
;
A
#
# COMPACT_ATOMS: atom_id res chain seq x y z
N PRO A 1 -12.66 -27.36 -2.86
CA PRO A 1 -13.47 -26.28 -3.48
C PRO A 1 -14.76 -25.95 -2.73
N VAL A 2 -15.67 -26.92 -2.55
CA VAL A 2 -16.99 -26.70 -1.89
C VAL A 2 -16.86 -26.15 -0.47
N MET A 3 -16.00 -26.73 0.37
CA MET A 3 -15.78 -26.25 1.74
C MET A 3 -15.22 -24.82 1.77
N ILE A 4 -14.32 -24.47 0.84
CA ILE A 4 -13.76 -23.12 0.75
C ILE A 4 -14.89 -22.12 0.46
N ALA A 5 -15.73 -22.40 -0.54
CA ALA A 5 -16.86 -21.56 -0.89
C ALA A 5 -17.85 -21.40 0.28
N ALA A 6 -18.23 -22.51 0.92
CA ALA A 6 -19.14 -22.49 2.07
C ALA A 6 -18.60 -21.64 3.23
N ILE A 7 -17.32 -21.79 3.57
CA ILE A 7 -16.68 -21.05 4.67
C ILE A 7 -16.61 -19.55 4.33
N ILE A 8 -16.08 -19.17 3.17
CA ILE A 8 -15.88 -17.75 2.86
C ILE A 8 -17.20 -17.00 2.63
N THR A 9 -18.21 -17.66 2.07
CA THR A 9 -19.56 -17.10 1.96
C THR A 9 -20.23 -17.00 3.33
N GLY A 10 -20.13 -18.04 4.17
CA GLY A 10 -20.67 -18.03 5.53
C GLY A 10 -20.07 -16.94 6.40
N LEU A 11 -18.74 -16.78 6.36
CA LEU A 11 -18.02 -15.70 7.03
C LEU A 11 -18.48 -14.31 6.57
N ARG A 12 -18.64 -14.12 5.26
CA ARG A 12 -19.09 -12.85 4.69
C ARG A 12 -20.51 -12.48 5.15
N VAL A 13 -21.44 -13.45 5.18
CA VAL A 13 -22.82 -13.25 5.64
C VAL A 13 -22.86 -12.95 7.14
N LYS A 14 -22.06 -13.68 7.93
CA LYS A 14 -21.95 -13.48 9.40
C LYS A 14 -21.32 -12.13 9.76
N LYS A 15 -20.52 -11.56 8.86
CA LYS A 15 -19.49 -10.53 9.10
C LYS A 15 -18.33 -11.09 9.93
N GLU A 16 -17.14 -10.92 9.39
CA GLU A 16 -15.90 -11.41 9.97
C GLU A 16 -15.52 -10.58 11.22
N THR A 17 -15.13 -11.28 12.27
CA THR A 17 -14.66 -10.66 13.51
C THR A 17 -13.16 -10.38 13.42
N ILE A 18 -12.66 -9.45 14.23
CA ILE A 18 -11.22 -9.16 14.37
C ILE A 18 -10.41 -10.45 14.63
N GLY A 19 -10.93 -11.37 15.45
CA GLY A 19 -10.26 -12.64 15.76
C GLY A 19 -10.14 -13.57 14.56
N GLU A 20 -11.21 -13.70 13.76
CA GLU A 20 -11.20 -14.54 12.55
C GLU A 20 -10.28 -13.96 11.47
N ILE A 21 -10.29 -12.63 11.28
CA ILE A 21 -9.41 -11.95 10.33
C ILE A 21 -7.94 -12.14 10.76
N ALA A 22 -7.63 -11.89 12.04
CA ALA A 22 -6.28 -12.06 12.57
C ALA A 22 -5.80 -13.53 12.48
N GLY A 23 -6.68 -14.49 12.77
CA GLY A 23 -6.36 -15.92 12.63
C GLY A 23 -6.04 -16.30 11.19
N ALA A 24 -6.86 -15.88 10.22
CA ALA A 24 -6.62 -16.13 8.81
C ALA A 24 -5.32 -15.46 8.31
N ALA A 25 -5.07 -14.21 8.70
CA ALA A 25 -3.84 -13.49 8.36
C ALA A 25 -2.60 -14.16 8.96
N THR A 26 -2.67 -14.64 10.19
CA THR A 26 -1.57 -15.36 10.87
C THR A 26 -1.17 -16.60 10.07
N VAL A 27 -2.13 -17.45 9.71
CA VAL A 27 -1.86 -18.65 8.90
C VAL A 27 -1.30 -18.28 7.52
N MET A 28 -1.82 -17.23 6.87
CA MET A 28 -1.27 -16.77 5.60
C MET A 28 0.16 -16.25 5.71
N ARG A 29 0.51 -15.57 6.82
CA ARG A 29 1.88 -15.17 7.11
C ARG A 29 2.75 -16.41 7.32
N GLU A 30 2.34 -17.38 8.15
CA GLU A 30 3.12 -18.60 8.40
C GLU A 30 3.45 -19.39 7.13
N LEU A 31 2.52 -19.42 6.17
CA LEU A 31 2.66 -20.13 4.90
C LEU A 31 3.32 -19.29 3.78
N SER A 32 3.67 -18.03 4.03
CA SER A 32 4.30 -17.18 3.02
C SER A 32 5.79 -17.50 2.89
N THR A 33 6.33 -17.39 1.67
CA THR A 33 7.78 -17.27 1.49
C THR A 33 8.25 -15.99 2.21
N LYS A 34 9.30 -16.06 3.02
CA LYS A 34 9.73 -14.92 3.86
C LYS A 34 10.77 -14.06 3.16
N VAL A 35 10.70 -12.75 3.41
CA VAL A 35 11.74 -11.77 3.06
C VAL A 35 12.38 -11.31 4.36
N GLU A 36 13.42 -12.01 4.79
CA GLU A 36 14.05 -11.78 6.09
C GLU A 36 14.91 -10.51 6.06
N MET A 37 14.46 -9.45 6.74
CA MET A 37 15.19 -8.19 6.87
C MET A 37 16.01 -8.19 8.16
N ALA A 38 17.32 -7.95 8.05
CA ALA A 38 18.20 -7.84 9.22
C ALA A 38 17.89 -6.59 10.08
N ASP A 39 17.39 -5.53 9.46
CA ASP A 39 16.98 -4.29 10.14
C ASP A 39 15.60 -3.85 9.63
N ASP A 40 14.62 -3.91 10.53
CA ASP A 40 13.21 -3.55 10.30
C ASP A 40 12.83 -2.18 10.88
N SER A 41 13.80 -1.41 11.41
CA SER A 41 13.54 -0.18 12.18
C SER A 41 12.87 0.96 11.40
N ARG A 42 12.76 0.85 10.07
CA ARG A 42 12.09 1.80 9.16
C ARG A 42 11.35 1.10 8.01
N LEU A 43 11.01 -0.18 8.18
CA LEU A 43 10.41 -0.99 7.13
C LEU A 43 8.91 -0.72 7.05
N VAL A 44 8.46 -0.08 5.97
CA VAL A 44 7.07 0.34 5.79
C VAL A 44 6.42 -0.38 4.62
N ASP A 45 5.19 -0.84 4.81
CA ASP A 45 4.31 -1.27 3.73
C ASP A 45 3.29 -0.17 3.38
N THR A 46 2.95 -0.06 2.10
CA THR A 46 1.96 0.88 1.55
C THR A 46 0.88 0.15 0.74
N CYS A 47 0.54 -1.07 1.16
CA CYS A 47 -0.47 -1.92 0.51
C CYS A 47 -1.88 -1.54 1.01
N GLY A 48 -2.76 -1.17 0.07
CA GLY A 48 -4.20 -1.00 0.30
C GLY A 48 -4.99 -2.26 -0.06
N THR A 49 -6.23 -2.35 0.41
CA THR A 49 -7.12 -3.48 0.06
C THR A 49 -7.49 -3.52 -1.43
N GLY A 50 -7.39 -2.38 -2.12
CA GLY A 50 -7.91 -2.15 -3.45
C GLY A 50 -9.43 -2.29 -3.52
N GLY A 51 -9.97 -2.13 -4.73
CA GLY A 51 -11.40 -2.33 -4.98
C GLY A 51 -12.27 -1.16 -4.50
N ASP A 52 -11.71 0.04 -4.38
CA ASP A 52 -12.46 1.29 -4.29
C ASP A 52 -13.32 1.54 -5.56
N GLY A 53 -12.89 1.04 -6.72
CA GLY A 53 -13.55 1.24 -8.01
C GLY A 53 -13.33 2.63 -8.60
N ALA A 54 -12.42 3.42 -8.03
CA ALA A 54 -12.22 4.81 -8.44
C ALA A 54 -11.34 4.95 -9.70
N HIS A 55 -10.58 3.91 -10.07
CA HIS A 55 -9.71 3.91 -11.26
C HIS A 55 -8.66 5.05 -11.26
N THR A 56 -8.20 5.45 -10.08
CA THR A 56 -7.10 6.39 -9.91
C THR A 56 -5.78 5.81 -10.43
N PHE A 57 -4.81 6.67 -10.71
CA PHE A 57 -3.43 6.23 -10.92
C PHE A 57 -2.87 5.56 -9.65
N ASN A 58 -1.76 4.83 -9.77
CA ASN A 58 -1.16 4.09 -8.66
C ASN A 58 -0.47 5.02 -7.62
N ILE A 59 -1.28 5.73 -6.83
CA ILE A 59 -0.88 6.70 -5.79
C ILE A 59 0.06 6.07 -4.75
N SER A 60 -0.29 4.92 -4.16
CA SER A 60 0.59 4.23 -3.21
C SER A 60 1.93 3.75 -3.81
N THR A 61 2.03 3.59 -5.14
CA THR A 61 3.30 3.26 -5.81
C THR A 61 4.17 4.51 -5.97
N ALA A 62 3.58 5.62 -6.41
CA ALA A 62 4.27 6.92 -6.49
C ALA A 62 4.77 7.35 -5.10
N SER A 63 3.89 7.29 -4.10
CA SER A 63 4.17 7.67 -2.71
C SER A 63 5.30 6.85 -2.09
N ALA A 64 5.40 5.57 -2.47
CA ALA A 64 6.46 4.70 -2.00
C ALA A 64 7.85 5.12 -2.54
N PHE A 65 7.97 5.57 -3.78
CA PHE A 65 9.25 6.10 -4.29
C PHE A 65 9.68 7.37 -3.54
N VAL A 66 8.73 8.25 -3.24
CA VAL A 66 8.97 9.48 -2.48
C VAL A 66 9.42 9.18 -1.05
N ALA A 67 8.70 8.28 -0.37
CA ALA A 67 9.07 7.85 0.98
C ALA A 67 10.44 7.13 1.02
N ALA A 68 10.76 6.29 0.03
CA ALA A 68 12.06 5.66 -0.10
C ALA A 68 13.19 6.69 -0.28
N ALA A 69 12.95 7.74 -1.06
CA ALA A 69 13.90 8.84 -1.24
C ALA A 69 14.08 9.68 0.04
N ALA A 70 13.05 9.78 0.89
CA ALA A 70 13.14 10.40 2.21
C ALA A 70 13.86 9.54 3.26
N GLY A 71 14.19 8.28 2.93
CA GLY A 71 14.95 7.34 3.77
C GLY A 71 14.13 6.21 4.40
N ALA A 72 12.86 6.04 4.03
CA ALA A 72 12.07 4.88 4.44
C ALA A 72 12.55 3.61 3.71
N LYS A 73 12.39 2.44 4.34
CA LYS A 73 12.62 1.15 3.68
C LYS A 73 11.28 0.59 3.25
N ILE A 74 10.94 0.71 1.97
CA ILE A 74 9.65 0.26 1.45
C ILE A 74 9.71 -1.23 1.16
N ALA A 75 8.86 -1.99 1.85
CA ALA A 75 8.57 -3.39 1.55
C ALA A 75 7.16 -3.47 0.95
N LYS A 76 7.00 -3.08 -0.31
CA LYS A 76 5.68 -2.99 -0.94
C LYS A 76 5.18 -4.36 -1.34
N HIS A 77 4.07 -4.79 -0.74
CA HIS A 77 3.34 -5.98 -1.16
C HIS A 77 2.26 -5.61 -2.17
N GLY A 78 2.16 -6.34 -3.29
CA GLY A 78 1.20 -5.99 -4.32
C GLY A 78 0.94 -7.08 -5.35
N GLY A 79 -0.10 -6.89 -6.15
CA GLY A 79 -0.50 -7.81 -7.22
C GLY A 79 -0.83 -7.06 -8.50
N ARG A 80 -1.24 -7.85 -9.51
CA ARG A 80 -1.86 -7.33 -10.74
C ARG A 80 -3.30 -6.93 -10.46
N SER A 81 -3.84 -6.04 -11.28
CA SER A 81 -5.25 -5.64 -11.14
C SER A 81 -6.20 -6.82 -11.31
N VAL A 82 -7.26 -6.82 -10.50
CA VAL A 82 -8.46 -7.66 -10.68
C VAL A 82 -9.72 -6.81 -10.94
N SER A 83 -9.71 -5.52 -10.58
CA SER A 83 -10.86 -4.61 -10.67
C SER A 83 -10.53 -3.15 -11.03
N SER A 84 -9.28 -2.71 -10.89
CA SER A 84 -8.82 -1.38 -11.34
C SER A 84 -8.30 -1.44 -12.80
N GLN A 85 -7.98 -0.30 -13.40
CA GLN A 85 -7.37 -0.31 -14.73
C GLN A 85 -5.88 -0.70 -14.72
N SER A 86 -5.23 -0.57 -13.56
CA SER A 86 -3.83 -0.97 -13.36
C SER A 86 -3.54 -1.32 -11.91
N GLY A 87 -2.85 -2.44 -11.66
CA GLY A 87 -2.33 -2.79 -10.35
C GLY A 87 -0.89 -2.31 -10.17
N SER A 88 -0.42 -2.25 -8.93
CA SER A 88 0.98 -1.86 -8.63
C SER A 88 2.02 -2.67 -9.41
N ALA A 89 1.80 -3.97 -9.60
CA ALA A 89 2.68 -4.82 -10.40
C ALA A 89 2.72 -4.39 -11.88
N ASP A 90 1.56 -4.07 -12.46
CA ASP A 90 1.43 -3.71 -13.88
C ASP A 90 2.14 -2.38 -14.16
N VAL A 91 2.02 -1.40 -13.24
CA VAL A 91 2.66 -0.09 -13.39
C VAL A 91 4.17 -0.16 -13.11
N LEU A 92 4.61 -0.96 -12.14
CA LEU A 92 6.05 -1.16 -11.90
C LEU A 92 6.76 -1.81 -13.10
N GLU A 93 6.14 -2.80 -13.75
CA GLU A 93 6.66 -3.35 -15.01
C GLU A 93 6.69 -2.30 -16.12
N ALA A 94 5.64 -1.48 -16.25
CA ALA A 94 5.60 -0.39 -17.23
C ALA A 94 6.67 0.70 -16.99
N LEU A 95 7.10 0.87 -15.73
CA LEU A 95 8.22 1.71 -15.33
C LEU A 95 9.60 1.03 -15.53
N GLY A 96 9.63 -0.24 -15.94
CA GLY A 96 10.85 -1.00 -16.25
C GLY A 96 11.43 -1.80 -15.07
N VAL A 97 10.71 -1.91 -13.95
CA VAL A 97 11.15 -2.67 -12.78
C VAL A 97 10.96 -4.17 -13.02
N ASN A 98 11.97 -4.98 -12.74
CA ASN A 98 11.77 -6.43 -12.68
C ASN A 98 11.02 -6.78 -11.39
N ILE A 99 9.78 -7.24 -11.51
CA ILE A 99 8.93 -7.62 -10.36
C ILE A 99 9.08 -9.08 -9.93
N ASN A 100 9.78 -9.90 -10.72
CA ASN A 100 9.95 -11.34 -10.48
C ASN A 100 11.26 -11.62 -9.73
N LEU A 101 11.43 -10.95 -8.59
CA LEU A 101 12.60 -11.10 -7.74
C LEU A 101 12.41 -12.25 -6.74
N THR A 102 13.51 -12.95 -6.43
CA THR A 102 13.57 -13.86 -5.28
C THR A 102 13.57 -13.08 -3.97
N PRO A 103 13.28 -13.72 -2.82
CA PRO A 103 13.34 -13.05 -1.53
C PRO A 103 14.68 -12.35 -1.26
N GLU A 104 15.80 -13.00 -1.59
CA GLU A 104 17.14 -12.48 -1.38
C GLU A 104 17.41 -11.23 -2.24
N GLN A 105 16.93 -11.25 -3.48
CA GLN A 105 17.02 -10.10 -4.38
C GLN A 105 16.11 -8.94 -3.93
N THR A 106 14.94 -9.25 -3.38
CA THR A 106 14.08 -8.23 -2.76
C THR A 106 14.76 -7.59 -1.55
N VAL A 107 15.41 -8.37 -0.68
CA VAL A 107 16.23 -7.84 0.43
C VAL A 107 17.34 -6.92 -0.08
N CYS A 108 18.03 -7.32 -1.16
CA CYS A 108 19.04 -6.50 -1.82
C CYS A 108 18.48 -5.15 -2.29
N CYS A 109 17.34 -5.15 -2.99
CA CYS A 109 16.69 -3.91 -3.44
C CYS A 109 16.29 -3.00 -2.26
N ILE A 110 15.76 -3.56 -1.17
CA ILE A 110 15.39 -2.78 0.02
C ILE A 110 16.64 -2.17 0.66
N ASN A 111 17.74 -2.92 0.76
CA ASN A 111 18.96 -2.43 1.42
C ASN A 111 19.70 -1.39 0.58
N GLU A 112 19.81 -1.59 -0.74
CA GLU A 112 20.57 -0.69 -1.62
C GLU A 112 19.75 0.52 -2.06
N VAL A 113 18.48 0.32 -2.41
CA VAL A 113 17.61 1.35 -2.97
C VAL A 113 16.68 1.92 -1.91
N GLY A 114 16.31 1.18 -0.88
CA GLY A 114 15.23 1.56 0.05
C GLY A 114 13.85 1.15 -0.46
N PHE A 115 13.77 0.34 -1.52
CA PHE A 115 12.50 -0.11 -2.11
C PHE A 115 12.63 -1.56 -2.60
N GLY A 116 11.73 -2.43 -2.14
CA GLY A 116 11.54 -3.76 -2.68
C GLY A 116 10.06 -4.03 -2.95
N PHE A 117 9.80 -4.71 -4.07
CA PHE A 117 8.46 -5.16 -4.42
C PHE A 117 8.32 -6.67 -4.19
N MET A 118 7.26 -7.08 -3.50
CA MET A 118 6.91 -8.47 -3.29
C MET A 118 5.64 -8.77 -4.08
N PHE A 119 5.82 -9.46 -5.21
CA PHE A 119 4.69 -9.83 -6.06
C PHE A 119 3.88 -10.98 -5.44
N ALA A 120 2.66 -10.68 -4.97
CA ALA A 120 1.86 -11.57 -4.12
C ALA A 120 1.76 -13.03 -4.59
N PRO A 121 1.57 -13.34 -5.91
CA PRO A 121 1.54 -14.72 -6.38
C PRO A 121 2.83 -15.53 -6.12
N ASN A 122 3.99 -14.86 -6.09
CA ASN A 122 5.28 -15.52 -5.84
C ASN A 122 5.48 -15.85 -4.35
N TYR A 123 4.88 -15.05 -3.46
CA TYR A 123 5.08 -15.16 -2.01
C TYR A 123 3.97 -15.93 -1.29
N HIS A 124 2.78 -16.05 -1.89
CA HIS A 124 1.62 -16.74 -1.30
C HIS A 124 1.16 -17.93 -2.15
N SER A 125 2.05 -18.88 -2.40
CA SER A 125 1.78 -20.04 -3.28
C SER A 125 0.55 -20.87 -2.87
N ALA A 126 0.22 -20.93 -1.57
CA ALA A 126 -0.97 -21.60 -1.05
C ALA A 126 -2.29 -21.00 -1.57
N MET A 127 -2.28 -19.72 -2.00
CA MET A 127 -3.46 -19.06 -2.56
C MET A 127 -3.97 -19.70 -3.85
N LYS A 128 -3.16 -20.52 -4.54
CA LYS A 128 -3.59 -21.29 -5.72
C LYS A 128 -4.80 -22.19 -5.44
N HIS A 129 -5.02 -22.59 -4.19
CA HIS A 129 -6.17 -23.41 -3.80
C HIS A 129 -7.47 -22.60 -3.63
N ALA A 130 -7.36 -21.33 -3.22
CA ALA A 130 -8.50 -20.44 -3.02
C ALA A 130 -8.83 -19.59 -4.25
N ALA A 131 -7.83 -19.30 -5.10
CA ALA A 131 -7.98 -18.40 -6.25
C ALA A 131 -9.07 -18.82 -7.25
N PRO A 132 -9.20 -20.10 -7.67
CA PRO A 132 -10.26 -20.50 -8.59
C PRO A 132 -11.65 -20.29 -8.00
N VAL A 133 -11.84 -20.64 -6.72
CA VAL A 133 -13.11 -20.48 -6.01
C VAL A 133 -13.49 -19.00 -5.89
N ARG A 134 -12.53 -18.14 -5.54
CA ARG A 134 -12.74 -16.69 -5.47
C ARG A 134 -13.14 -16.10 -6.82
N LYS A 135 -12.48 -16.54 -7.89
CA LYS A 135 -12.78 -16.10 -9.26
C LYS A 135 -14.19 -16.49 -9.68
N GLU A 136 -14.60 -17.73 -9.38
CA GLU A 136 -15.93 -18.24 -9.73
C GLU A 136 -17.05 -17.57 -8.90
N LEU A 137 -16.80 -17.31 -7.61
CA LEU A 137 -17.77 -16.62 -6.75
C LEU A 137 -17.98 -15.15 -7.14
N GLY A 138 -16.94 -14.45 -7.60
CA GLY A 138 -17.05 -13.08 -8.10
C GLY A 138 -17.48 -12.02 -7.07
N ILE A 139 -17.50 -12.36 -5.77
CA ILE A 139 -17.91 -11.45 -4.67
C ILE A 139 -16.74 -11.13 -3.74
N ARG A 140 -16.83 -10.01 -3.04
CA ARG A 140 -15.89 -9.66 -1.97
C ARG A 140 -16.07 -10.58 -0.77
N THR A 141 -14.96 -11.09 -0.25
CA THR A 141 -14.89 -11.98 0.91
C THR A 141 -13.75 -11.54 1.84
N LEU A 142 -13.57 -12.22 2.97
CA LEU A 142 -12.39 -12.07 3.83
C LEU A 142 -11.06 -11.95 3.06
N PHE A 143 -10.87 -12.70 1.97
CA PHE A 143 -9.62 -12.64 1.18
C PHE A 143 -9.34 -11.28 0.52
N ASN A 144 -10.34 -10.41 0.38
CA ASN A 144 -10.15 -9.05 -0.14
C ASN A 144 -9.54 -8.10 0.89
N ILE A 145 -9.59 -8.43 2.18
CA ILE A 145 -9.02 -7.62 3.26
C ILE A 145 -7.75 -8.24 3.86
N LEU A 146 -7.37 -9.46 3.43
CA LEU A 146 -6.19 -10.17 3.92
C LEU A 146 -4.89 -9.75 3.25
N GLY A 147 -4.90 -9.32 1.99
CA GLY A 147 -3.66 -9.03 1.23
C GLY A 147 -2.71 -8.05 1.93
N PRO A 148 -3.22 -6.89 2.37
CA PRO A 148 -2.42 -5.93 3.13
C PRO A 148 -1.96 -6.44 4.50
N LEU A 149 -2.66 -7.42 5.08
CA LEU A 149 -2.31 -7.98 6.38
C LEU A 149 -1.18 -9.01 6.30
N THR A 150 -0.74 -9.43 5.11
CA THR A 150 0.14 -10.59 4.94
C THR A 150 1.49 -10.27 4.30
N ASN A 151 2.00 -9.04 4.52
CA ASN A 151 3.30 -8.62 4.01
C ASN A 151 4.42 -9.66 4.30
N PRO A 152 5.08 -10.23 3.28
CA PRO A 152 6.10 -11.27 3.45
C PRO A 152 7.36 -10.85 4.22
N ALA A 153 7.67 -9.55 4.27
CA ALA A 153 8.81 -8.98 4.98
C ALA A 153 8.50 -8.65 6.45
N GLY A 154 7.26 -8.86 6.91
CA GLY A 154 6.89 -8.63 8.31
C GLY A 154 6.98 -7.17 8.75
N ALA A 155 6.79 -6.22 7.83
CA ALA A 155 6.78 -4.79 8.12
C ALA A 155 5.85 -4.47 9.31
N LYS A 156 6.39 -3.79 10.32
CA LYS A 156 5.65 -3.39 11.54
C LYS A 156 5.04 -2.00 11.39
N GLN A 157 5.42 -1.29 10.33
CA GLN A 157 4.93 0.03 9.97
C GLN A 157 4.12 -0.09 8.68
N GLN A 158 2.93 0.50 8.65
CA GLN A 158 2.05 0.34 7.48
C GLN A 158 1.09 1.50 7.27
N LEU A 159 1.05 2.04 6.06
CA LEU A 159 -0.08 2.82 5.56
C LEU A 159 -1.01 1.87 4.80
N MET A 160 -2.23 1.67 5.29
CA MET A 160 -3.19 0.73 4.72
C MET A 160 -4.47 1.45 4.31
N GLY A 161 -4.68 1.55 3.01
CA GLY A 161 -5.97 1.89 2.44
C GLY A 161 -7.02 0.81 2.66
N VAL A 162 -8.26 1.21 2.99
CA VAL A 162 -9.43 0.32 2.96
C VAL A 162 -10.56 0.88 2.10
N PHE A 163 -11.23 0.02 1.34
CA PHE A 163 -12.32 0.42 0.43
C PHE A 163 -13.65 0.76 1.13
N HIS A 164 -13.76 0.59 2.46
CA HIS A 164 -15.01 0.77 3.20
C HIS A 164 -14.74 1.35 4.60
N PRO A 165 -15.55 2.31 5.08
CA PRO A 165 -15.28 3.00 6.35
C PRO A 165 -15.28 2.06 7.56
N ASP A 166 -16.20 1.10 7.62
CA ASP A 166 -16.23 0.10 8.71
C ASP A 166 -14.90 -0.68 8.89
N LEU A 167 -14.08 -0.79 7.84
CA LEU A 167 -12.82 -1.51 7.90
C LEU A 167 -11.71 -0.72 8.59
N VAL A 168 -11.83 0.60 8.71
CA VAL A 168 -10.78 1.49 9.22
C VAL A 168 -10.35 1.06 10.62
N GLY A 169 -11.29 1.10 11.59
CA GLY A 169 -11.00 0.65 12.95
C GLY A 169 -10.80 -0.87 13.08
N ILE A 170 -11.48 -1.69 12.26
CA ILE A 170 -11.34 -3.15 12.30
C ILE A 170 -9.91 -3.57 11.95
N GLN A 171 -9.37 -3.08 10.84
CA GLN A 171 -8.06 -3.48 10.34
C GLN A 171 -6.94 -2.96 11.24
N ALA A 172 -7.08 -1.75 11.83
CA ALA A 172 -6.12 -1.23 12.80
C ALA A 172 -6.00 -2.17 14.02
N ARG A 173 -7.14 -2.64 14.55
CA ARG A 173 -7.19 -3.59 15.67
C ARG A 173 -6.68 -4.98 15.29
N VAL A 174 -6.90 -5.43 14.05
CA VAL A 174 -6.29 -6.67 13.54
C VAL A 174 -4.76 -6.53 13.49
N LEU A 175 -4.24 -5.45 12.91
CA LEU A 175 -2.80 -5.19 12.80
C LEU A 175 -2.13 -5.06 14.17
N GLN A 176 -2.81 -4.46 15.15
CA GLN A 176 -2.38 -4.43 16.55
C GLN A 176 -2.20 -5.85 17.10
N ARG A 177 -3.19 -6.74 16.92
CA ARG A 177 -3.11 -8.14 17.35
C ARG A 177 -2.03 -8.94 16.62
N LEU A 178 -1.77 -8.59 15.36
CA LEU A 178 -0.71 -9.18 14.54
C LEU A 178 0.69 -8.63 14.85
N GLY A 179 0.83 -7.74 15.85
CA GLY A 179 2.12 -7.26 16.35
C GLY A 179 2.69 -6.01 15.66
N SER A 180 1.88 -5.32 14.86
CA SER A 180 2.27 -4.05 14.22
C SER A 180 2.53 -2.96 15.28
N LYS A 181 3.34 -1.96 14.92
CA LYS A 181 3.81 -0.93 15.87
C LYS A 181 3.35 0.49 15.52
N ARG A 182 3.37 0.85 14.24
CA ARG A 182 2.90 2.15 13.75
C ARG A 182 2.08 1.94 12.50
N VAL A 183 0.78 2.18 12.55
CA VAL A 183 -0.09 1.96 11.39
C VAL A 183 -1.03 3.14 11.23
N MET A 184 -1.28 3.55 10.00
CA MET A 184 -2.47 4.34 9.67
C MET A 184 -3.33 3.52 8.72
N VAL A 185 -4.54 3.18 9.16
CA VAL A 185 -5.56 2.64 8.27
C VAL A 185 -6.44 3.80 7.83
N VAL A 186 -6.63 3.96 6.51
CA VAL A 186 -7.23 5.16 5.93
C VAL A 186 -8.35 4.83 4.96
N HIS A 187 -9.36 5.70 4.91
CA HIS A 187 -10.46 5.65 3.96
C HIS A 187 -10.89 7.07 3.60
N GLY A 188 -10.77 7.46 2.33
CA GLY A 188 -11.31 8.72 1.84
C GLY A 188 -12.85 8.68 1.82
N GLU A 189 -13.51 9.76 2.22
CA GLU A 189 -14.99 9.83 2.20
C GLU A 189 -15.58 9.78 0.78
N ASP A 190 -14.73 9.96 -0.24
CA ASP A 190 -15.01 9.73 -1.65
C ASP A 190 -14.95 8.25 -2.08
N GLY A 191 -14.62 7.36 -1.15
CA GLY A 191 -14.52 5.92 -1.35
C GLY A 191 -13.12 5.40 -1.61
N LEU A 192 -12.11 6.28 -1.72
CA LEU A 192 -10.73 5.87 -1.99
C LEU A 192 -10.13 5.05 -0.84
N ASP A 193 -9.31 4.07 -1.20
CA ASP A 193 -8.43 3.38 -0.28
C ASP A 193 -7.06 4.06 -0.20
N GLU A 194 -7.05 5.38 -0.10
CA GLU A 194 -5.87 6.25 0.07
C GLU A 194 -6.26 7.43 0.98
N ILE A 195 -5.29 8.24 1.42
CA ILE A 195 -5.60 9.56 1.98
C ILE A 195 -6.02 10.46 0.81
N THR A 196 -7.29 10.83 0.75
CA THR A 196 -7.83 11.59 -0.37
C THR A 196 -7.49 13.08 -0.28
N ILE A 197 -7.46 13.74 -1.45
CA ILE A 197 -7.45 15.20 -1.57
C ILE A 197 -8.81 15.79 -1.95
N THR A 198 -9.86 14.98 -2.11
CA THR A 198 -11.18 15.49 -2.51
C THR A 198 -11.99 16.02 -1.32
N GLY A 199 -11.62 15.63 -0.10
CA GLY A 199 -12.31 15.98 1.14
C GLY A 199 -11.71 15.26 2.34
N ASN A 200 -12.55 14.84 3.27
CA ASN A 200 -12.07 14.19 4.50
C ASN A 200 -11.57 12.76 4.25
N THR A 201 -10.59 12.36 5.07
CA THR A 201 -10.15 10.97 5.22
C THR A 201 -10.37 10.51 6.65
N GLN A 202 -11.04 9.38 6.83
CA GLN A 202 -11.13 8.69 8.12
C GLN A 202 -9.84 7.92 8.38
N VAL A 203 -9.29 8.04 9.59
CA VAL A 203 -8.03 7.43 9.99
C VAL A 203 -8.21 6.65 11.28
N ALA A 204 -7.71 5.42 11.31
CA ALA A 204 -7.39 4.70 12.54
C ALA A 204 -5.88 4.55 12.64
N GLU A 205 -5.25 5.28 13.57
CA GLU A 205 -3.82 5.23 13.82
C GLU A 205 -3.52 4.29 14.99
N LEU A 206 -2.69 3.28 14.76
CA LEU A 206 -2.05 2.50 15.83
C LEU A 206 -0.71 3.15 16.17
N LYS A 207 -0.57 3.66 17.38
CA LYS A 207 0.66 4.27 17.89
C LYS A 207 0.82 3.96 19.37
N ASP A 208 2.04 3.64 19.79
CA ASP A 208 2.37 3.31 21.18
C ASP A 208 1.48 2.22 21.82
N GLY A 209 0.96 1.32 20.98
CA GLY A 209 0.08 0.23 21.39
C GLY A 209 -1.40 0.59 21.50
N GLU A 210 -1.78 1.84 21.26
CA GLU A 210 -3.17 2.32 21.29
C GLU A 210 -3.67 2.65 19.88
N VAL A 211 -4.98 2.46 19.67
CA VAL A 211 -5.65 2.82 18.41
C VAL A 211 -6.46 4.09 18.63
N HIS A 212 -6.14 5.15 17.89
CA HIS A 212 -6.88 6.40 17.87
C HIS A 212 -7.59 6.57 16.53
N GLU A 213 -8.87 6.93 16.58
CA GLU A 213 -9.68 7.17 15.38
C GLU A 213 -9.95 8.67 15.26
N TYR A 214 -9.67 9.25 14.10
CA TYR A 214 -9.84 10.68 13.81
C TYR A 214 -10.03 10.93 12.31
N THR A 215 -10.30 12.17 11.94
CA THR A 215 -10.46 12.60 10.54
C THR A 215 -9.39 13.62 10.22
N ILE A 216 -8.91 13.61 8.98
CA ILE A 216 -8.01 14.63 8.43
C ILE A 216 -8.60 15.21 7.14
N HIS A 217 -8.30 16.48 6.88
CA HIS A 217 -8.67 17.19 5.66
C HIS A 217 -7.41 17.76 4.96
N PRO A 218 -7.32 17.76 3.62
CA PRO A 218 -6.16 18.25 2.86
C PRO A 218 -5.73 19.68 3.22
N GLY A 219 -6.71 20.52 3.53
CA GLY A 219 -6.49 21.90 3.96
C GLY A 219 -5.67 22.04 5.24
N GLU A 220 -5.62 21.02 6.11
CA GLU A 220 -4.74 21.00 7.30
C GLU A 220 -3.26 20.94 6.93
N PHE A 221 -2.94 20.52 5.70
CA PHE A 221 -1.58 20.39 5.17
C PHE A 221 -1.26 21.45 4.11
N GLY A 222 -2.12 22.48 3.98
CA GLY A 222 -1.96 23.53 2.97
C GLY A 222 -2.27 23.09 1.53
N LEU A 223 -2.91 21.93 1.35
CA LEU A 223 -3.29 21.41 0.04
C LEU A 223 -4.71 21.85 -0.33
N SER A 224 -4.92 22.11 -1.62
CA SER A 224 -6.25 22.41 -2.16
C SER A 224 -7.01 21.13 -2.43
N THR A 225 -8.35 21.21 -2.37
CA THR A 225 -9.20 20.09 -2.77
C THR A 225 -9.26 19.95 -4.29
N ALA A 226 -9.29 18.72 -4.80
CA ALA A 226 -9.47 18.40 -6.23
C ALA A 226 -10.64 17.45 -6.45
N THR A 227 -10.96 17.10 -7.70
CA THR A 227 -11.99 16.08 -7.97
C THR A 227 -11.36 14.71 -8.22
N LEU A 228 -12.17 13.64 -8.11
CA LEU A 228 -11.68 12.28 -8.42
C LEU A 228 -11.27 12.15 -9.89
N GLU A 229 -11.93 12.87 -10.80
CA GLU A 229 -11.61 12.85 -12.23
C GLU A 229 -10.19 13.31 -12.51
N ASP A 230 -9.66 14.25 -11.72
CA ASP A 230 -8.28 14.75 -11.83
C ASP A 230 -7.23 13.67 -11.51
N LEU A 231 -7.63 12.59 -10.84
CA LEU A 231 -6.78 11.51 -10.37
C LEU A 231 -6.91 10.23 -11.22
N ASN A 232 -7.81 10.22 -12.20
CA ASN A 232 -8.12 9.02 -12.97
C ASN A 232 -7.04 8.64 -13.98
N ALA A 233 -6.71 7.35 -14.03
CA ALA A 233 -5.84 6.77 -15.05
C ALA A 233 -6.60 5.76 -15.91
N THR A 234 -6.69 6.06 -17.22
CA THR A 234 -7.44 5.25 -18.20
C THR A 234 -6.64 4.07 -18.79
N SER A 235 -5.41 3.85 -18.32
CA SER A 235 -4.58 2.72 -18.71
C SER A 235 -3.36 2.60 -17.78
N VAL A 236 -2.65 1.48 -17.88
CA VAL A 236 -1.34 1.29 -17.24
C VAL A 236 -0.36 2.37 -17.70
N GLN A 237 -0.36 2.74 -18.99
CA GLN A 237 0.49 3.79 -19.55
C GLN A 237 0.14 5.17 -19.00
N ALA A 238 -1.15 5.51 -18.94
CA ALA A 238 -1.59 6.76 -18.32
C ALA A 238 -1.16 6.84 -16.85
N SER A 239 -1.33 5.74 -16.09
CA SER A 239 -0.86 5.71 -14.70
C SER A 239 0.66 5.83 -14.61
N ARG A 240 1.42 5.24 -15.54
CA ARG A 240 2.89 5.37 -15.60
C ARG A 240 3.28 6.83 -15.81
N ASP A 241 2.67 7.49 -16.79
CA ASP A 241 3.00 8.86 -17.17
C ASP A 241 2.67 9.85 -16.04
N MET A 242 1.51 9.70 -15.39
CA MET A 242 1.18 10.49 -14.19
C MET A 242 2.19 10.31 -13.06
N ILE A 243 2.69 9.08 -12.83
CA ILE A 243 3.74 8.85 -11.83
C ILE A 243 5.02 9.59 -12.23
N LEU A 244 5.42 9.52 -13.51
CA LEU A 244 6.61 10.23 -13.97
C LEU A 244 6.47 11.74 -13.82
N ASP A 245 5.30 12.31 -14.17
CA ASP A 245 5.00 13.73 -13.99
C ASP A 245 5.11 14.15 -12.51
N VAL A 246 4.57 13.35 -11.59
CA VAL A 246 4.71 13.58 -10.14
C VAL A 246 6.16 13.51 -9.69
N LEU A 247 6.92 12.50 -10.15
CA LEU A 247 8.34 12.36 -9.80
C LEU A 247 9.22 13.45 -10.43
N ASP A 248 8.75 14.09 -11.51
CA ASP A 248 9.31 15.29 -12.13
C ASP A 248 8.81 16.61 -11.50
N ASN A 249 8.13 16.52 -10.35
CA ASN A 249 7.60 17.65 -9.60
C ASN A 249 6.65 18.54 -10.42
N GLN A 250 5.88 17.95 -11.34
CA GLN A 250 4.86 18.70 -12.09
C GLN A 250 3.71 19.07 -11.15
N PRO A 251 3.37 20.36 -11.03
CA PRO A 251 2.33 20.80 -10.11
C PRO A 251 0.95 20.31 -10.56
N GLY A 252 0.12 19.91 -9.59
CA GLY A 252 -1.27 19.54 -9.82
C GLY A 252 -1.81 18.51 -8.81
N PRO A 253 -3.09 18.12 -8.94
CA PRO A 253 -3.76 17.21 -8.00
C PRO A 253 -3.02 15.89 -7.78
N ALA A 254 -2.41 15.33 -8.84
CA ALA A 254 -1.63 14.10 -8.73
C ALA A 254 -0.40 14.23 -7.83
N LEU A 255 0.27 15.40 -7.85
CA LEU A 255 1.38 15.67 -6.95
C LEU A 255 0.86 15.82 -5.51
N ASP A 256 -0.20 16.61 -5.32
CA ASP A 256 -0.75 16.93 -4.00
C ASP A 256 -1.19 15.66 -3.24
N ILE A 257 -1.88 14.72 -3.90
CA ILE A 257 -2.29 13.46 -3.26
C ILE A 257 -1.10 12.56 -2.92
N VAL A 258 -0.04 12.60 -3.74
CA VAL A 258 1.19 11.84 -3.48
C VAL A 258 1.97 12.45 -2.32
N LEU A 259 2.03 13.79 -2.20
CA LEU A 259 2.63 14.45 -1.04
C LEU A 259 1.96 14.01 0.26
N LEU A 260 0.63 13.92 0.26
CA LEU A 260 -0.13 13.55 1.44
C LEU A 260 0.10 12.09 1.87
N ASN A 261 0.01 11.15 0.92
CA ASN A 261 0.22 9.71 1.19
C ASN A 261 1.69 9.36 1.45
N ALA A 262 2.63 9.99 0.74
CA ALA A 262 4.06 9.86 1.02
C ALA A 262 4.42 10.45 2.39
N GLY A 263 3.85 11.60 2.74
CA GLY A 263 4.05 12.24 4.03
C GLY A 263 3.62 11.35 5.20
N ALA A 264 2.46 10.70 5.09
CA ALA A 264 2.01 9.70 6.06
C ALA A 264 2.99 8.51 6.15
N THR A 265 3.49 8.03 5.02
CA THR A 265 4.47 6.94 4.98
C THR A 265 5.79 7.33 5.66
N ILE A 266 6.27 8.56 5.44
CA ILE A 266 7.48 9.12 6.05
C ILE A 266 7.30 9.28 7.57
N TYR A 267 6.15 9.77 8.00
CA TYR A 267 5.77 9.88 9.42
C TYR A 267 5.76 8.50 10.09
N LEU A 268 5.13 7.50 9.47
CA LEU A 268 5.09 6.12 9.97
C LEU A 268 6.48 5.47 10.03
N ALA A 269 7.39 5.82 9.11
CA ALA A 269 8.79 5.40 9.14
C ALA A 269 9.60 6.03 10.29
N GLY A 270 9.03 6.97 11.05
CA GLY A 270 9.72 7.72 12.11
C GLY A 270 10.74 8.73 11.57
N LEU A 271 10.54 9.21 10.34
CA LEU A 271 11.40 10.17 9.66
C LEU A 271 10.88 11.62 9.74
N ALA A 272 9.75 11.79 10.41
CA ALA A 272 9.04 13.02 10.70
C ALA A 272 8.24 12.83 12.01
N ASP A 273 8.16 13.87 12.85
CA ASP A 273 7.51 13.80 14.16
C ASP A 273 5.99 13.97 14.07
N THR A 274 5.53 14.65 13.03
CA THR A 274 4.12 14.91 12.73
C THR A 274 3.80 14.58 11.27
N LEU A 275 2.52 14.32 10.99
CA LEU A 275 2.05 14.12 9.60
C LEU A 275 2.37 15.33 8.72
N GLU A 276 2.13 16.55 9.22
CA GLU A 276 2.46 17.81 8.53
C GLU A 276 3.94 17.90 8.15
N SER A 277 4.85 17.61 9.08
CA SER A 277 6.30 17.60 8.78
C SER A 277 6.68 16.48 7.80
N GLY A 278 5.94 15.36 7.80
CA GLY A 278 6.08 14.30 6.80
C GLY A 278 5.70 14.78 5.40
N VAL A 279 4.58 15.50 5.26
CA VAL A 279 4.14 16.09 3.98
C VAL A 279 5.15 17.12 3.48
N GLY A 280 5.67 18.00 4.36
CA GLY A 280 6.72 18.95 4.01
C GLY A 280 7.98 18.25 3.49
N LYS A 281 8.42 17.18 4.16
CA LYS A 281 9.57 16.38 3.72
C LYS A 281 9.33 15.67 2.39
N ALA A 282 8.12 15.19 2.14
CA ALA A 282 7.75 14.62 0.84
C ALA A 282 7.92 15.65 -0.29
N ALA A 283 7.51 16.90 -0.05
CA ALA A 283 7.65 17.99 -1.01
C ALA A 283 9.12 18.32 -1.30
N GLU A 284 9.96 18.42 -0.26
CA GLU A 284 11.39 18.65 -0.41
C GLU A 284 12.07 17.57 -1.28
N VAL A 285 11.75 16.30 -1.04
CA VAL A 285 12.36 15.14 -1.69
C VAL A 285 11.93 15.00 -3.16
N ILE A 286 10.68 15.31 -3.47
CA ILE A 286 10.21 15.36 -4.87
C ILE A 286 10.89 16.53 -5.60
N ALA A 287 10.87 17.73 -5.00
CA ALA A 287 11.45 18.93 -5.60
C ALA A 287 12.97 18.79 -5.87
N SER A 288 13.68 17.99 -5.07
CA SER A 288 15.10 17.73 -5.27
C SER A 288 15.40 16.73 -6.40
N GLY A 289 14.39 16.07 -6.98
CA GLY A 289 14.54 14.99 -7.96
C GLY A 289 14.94 13.62 -7.37
N ALA A 290 15.11 13.51 -6.05
CA ALA A 290 15.60 12.29 -5.41
C ALA A 290 14.60 11.11 -5.55
N ALA A 291 13.30 11.39 -5.58
CA ALA A 291 12.27 10.38 -5.81
C ALA A 291 12.40 9.74 -7.22
N LYS A 292 12.69 10.54 -8.25
CA LYS A 292 12.93 10.05 -9.61
C LYS A 292 14.22 9.22 -9.70
N ASP A 293 15.27 9.65 -9.00
CA ASP A 293 16.52 8.88 -8.91
C ASP A 293 16.30 7.51 -8.26
N LYS A 294 15.40 7.40 -7.26
CA LYS A 294 15.06 6.11 -6.65
C LYS A 294 14.40 5.15 -7.61
N LEU A 295 13.51 5.64 -8.48
CA LEU A 295 12.96 4.82 -9.56
C LEU A 295 14.07 4.31 -10.48
N ALA A 296 14.97 5.19 -10.94
CA ALA A 296 16.07 4.80 -11.82
C ALA A 296 17.04 3.79 -11.16
N GLN A 297 17.31 3.95 -9.85
CA GLN A 297 18.08 3.00 -9.06
C GLN A 297 17.38 1.64 -8.98
N LEU A 298 16.07 1.61 -8.67
CA LEU A 298 15.31 0.37 -8.57
C LEU A 298 15.28 -0.39 -9.89
N VAL A 299 15.05 0.30 -11.01
CA VAL A 299 15.08 -0.31 -12.36
C VAL A 299 16.44 -0.96 -12.60
N ARG A 300 17.54 -0.28 -12.28
CA ARG A 300 18.89 -0.81 -12.47
C ARG A 300 19.17 -2.02 -11.59
N VAL A 301 18.92 -1.91 -10.28
CA VAL A 301 19.25 -2.96 -9.31
C VAL A 301 18.38 -4.20 -9.53
N SER A 302 17.07 -4.03 -9.73
CA SER A 302 16.16 -5.17 -9.97
C SER A 302 16.47 -5.94 -11.26
N ASN A 303 16.99 -5.27 -12.29
CA ASN A 303 17.37 -5.94 -13.54
C ASN A 303 18.81 -6.50 -13.53
N ALA A 304 19.71 -5.97 -12.69
CA ALA A 304 21.08 -6.49 -12.56
C ALA A 304 21.14 -7.84 -11.81
N GLN A 305 20.06 -8.18 -11.10
CA GLN A 305 19.91 -9.43 -10.36
C GLN A 305 19.30 -10.56 -11.22
N SER A 306 18.82 -10.25 -12.43
CA SER A 306 18.15 -11.19 -13.34
C SER A 306 19.09 -12.20 -14.01
#